data_AF-T1JP39-F1
#
_entry.id   AF-T1JP39-F1
#
_cell.length_a   1.000
_cell.length_b   1.000
_cell.length_c   1.000
_cell.angle_alpha   90.00
_cell.angle_beta   90.00
_cell.angle_gamma   90.00
#
_symmetry.space_group_name_H-M   'P 1'
#
loop_
_entity.id
_entity.type
_entity.pdbx_description
1 polymer ?
#
loop_
_entity_poly.entity_id
_entity_poly.type
_entity_poly.pdbx_seq_one_letter_code
_entity_poly.pdbx_strand_id
1 'polypeptide(L)'
;MNAYSPQMNETAEQINRTILDGVRALLADTDLPQELWTELSVTLTYLKNRYLHARLKQEIPYVNWRKRHLSLRHLRRPGCVAYVNIPKQKQDGKLNHGRVSWWDMPSVPEVTESGIQRLMRSQKPNM
;
A
#
# COMPACT_ATOMS: atom_id res chain seq x y z
N MET A 1 -2.84 27.84 16.49
CA MET A 1 -2.52 26.60 15.76
C MET A 1 -2.08 27.01 14.37
N ASN A 2 -0.78 26.92 14.07
CA ASN A 2 -0.22 27.47 12.83
C ASN A 2 0.13 26.30 11.90
N ALA A 3 -0.56 26.22 10.76
CA ALA A 3 -0.46 25.12 9.80
C ALA A 3 0.82 25.12 8.95
N TYR A 4 1.77 26.04 9.21
CA TYR A 4 2.97 26.25 8.40
C TYR A 4 4.18 26.51 9.31
N SER A 5 4.73 25.45 9.92
CA SER A 5 6.09 25.50 10.46
C SER A 5 7.01 24.89 9.41
N PRO A 6 7.86 25.70 8.73
CA PRO A 6 8.71 25.22 7.64
C PRO A 6 9.66 24.11 8.09
N GLN A 7 10.16 24.14 9.33
CA GLN A 7 11.03 23.09 9.87
C GLN A 7 10.33 21.72 10.01
N MET A 8 9.03 21.70 10.30
CA MET A 8 8.26 20.46 10.41
C MET A 8 7.99 19.85 9.03
N ASN A 9 7.72 20.69 8.03
CA ASN A 9 7.50 20.25 6.66
C ASN A 9 8.77 19.66 6.03
N GLU A 10 9.93 20.30 6.24
CA GLU A 10 11.21 19.80 5.75
C GLU A 10 11.52 18.38 6.29
N THR A 11 11.25 18.17 7.59
CA THR A 11 11.42 16.85 8.22
C THR A 11 10.43 15.83 7.64
N ALA A 12 9.17 16.22 7.42
CA ALA A 12 8.16 15.35 6.83
C ALA A 12 8.51 14.95 5.39
N GLU A 13 8.96 15.90 4.58
CA GLU A 13 9.41 15.65 3.21
C GLU A 13 10.60 14.68 3.16
N GLN A 14 11.58 14.83 4.05
CA GLN A 14 12.72 13.92 4.13
C GLN A 14 12.29 12.49 4.45
N ILE A 15 11.36 12.33 5.40
CA ILE A 15 10.83 11.02 5.78
C ILE A 15 10.07 10.39 4.61
N ASN A 16 9.21 11.17 3.95
CA ASN A 16 8.41 10.72 2.82
C ASN A 16 9.29 10.27 1.64
N ARG A 17 10.33 11.05 1.30
CA ARG A 17 11.33 10.65 0.29
C ARG A 17 11.98 9.32 0.63
N THR A 18 12.46 9.17 1.87
CA THR A 18 13.12 7.92 2.30
C THR A 18 12.18 6.71 2.22
N ILE A 19 10.88 6.88 2.51
CA ILE A 19 9.90 5.80 2.40
C ILE A 19 9.72 5.41 0.93
N LEU A 20 9.54 6.39 0.03
CA LEU A 20 9.35 6.14 -1.40
C LEU A 20 10.58 5.48 -2.03
N ASP A 21 11.78 5.92 -1.68
CA ASP A 21 13.02 5.31 -2.16
C ASP A 21 13.17 3.87 -1.65
N GLY A 22 12.78 3.61 -0.40
CA GLY A 22 12.69 2.26 0.13
C GLY A 22 11.68 1.38 -0.60
N VAL A 23 10.50 1.92 -0.97
CA VAL A 23 9.48 1.17 -1.73
C VAL A 23 10.05 0.77 -3.10
N ARG A 24 10.71 1.70 -3.79
CA ARG A 24 11.35 1.44 -5.08
C ARG A 24 12.43 0.36 -4.97
N ALA A 25 13.26 0.42 -3.93
CA ALA A 25 14.28 -0.60 -3.68
C ALA A 25 13.67 -1.97 -3.38
N LEU A 26 12.60 -2.04 -2.59
CA LEU A 26 11.91 -3.31 -2.30
C LEU A 26 11.24 -3.89 -3.55
N LEU A 27 10.60 -3.07 -4.37
CA LEU A 27 10.01 -3.53 -5.64
C LEU A 27 11.08 -4.12 -6.56
N ALA A 28 12.26 -3.50 -6.62
CA ALA A 28 13.39 -4.00 -7.42
C ALA A 28 14.05 -5.26 -6.82
N ASP A 29 14.03 -5.46 -5.50
CA ASP A 29 14.62 -6.65 -4.84
C ASP A 29 13.69 -7.86 -4.85
N THR A 30 12.37 -7.65 -4.90
CA THR A 30 11.36 -8.71 -4.69
C THR A 30 10.57 -9.07 -5.95
N ASP A 31 10.84 -8.41 -7.08
CA ASP A 31 10.12 -8.58 -8.36
C ASP A 31 8.59 -8.51 -8.19
N LEU A 32 8.13 -7.72 -7.23
CA LEU A 32 6.70 -7.55 -6.94
C LEU A 32 6.06 -6.59 -7.96
N PRO A 33 4.78 -6.81 -8.32
CA PRO A 33 4.05 -5.89 -9.18
C PRO A 33 3.95 -4.50 -8.55
N GLN A 34 4.07 -3.47 -9.39
CA GLN A 34 4.06 -2.07 -8.95
C GLN A 34 2.77 -1.69 -8.21
N GLU A 35 1.65 -2.37 -8.47
CA GLU A 35 0.37 -2.20 -7.78
C GLU A 35 0.49 -2.35 -6.25
N LEU A 36 1.46 -3.15 -5.77
CA LEU A 36 1.68 -3.40 -4.34
C LEU A 36 2.47 -2.28 -3.61
N TRP A 37 2.75 -1.16 -4.29
CA TRP A 37 3.50 -0.05 -3.71
C TRP A 37 2.84 0.51 -2.45
N THR A 38 1.51 0.46 -2.36
CA THR A 38 0.76 0.93 -1.19
C THR A 38 1.01 0.05 0.03
N GLU A 39 0.92 -1.28 -0.08
CA GLU A 39 1.21 -2.19 1.03
C GLU A 39 2.67 -2.11 1.47
N LEU A 40 3.59 -1.96 0.51
CA LEU A 40 5.02 -1.79 0.79
C LEU A 40 5.29 -0.47 1.54
N SER A 41 4.63 0.63 1.16
CA SER A 41 4.78 1.92 1.83
C SER A 41 4.33 1.87 3.30
N VAL A 42 3.21 1.19 3.56
CA VAL A 42 2.69 0.96 4.92
C VAL A 42 3.66 0.10 5.71
N THR A 43 4.21 -0.95 5.10
CA THR A 43 5.18 -1.85 5.73
C THR A 43 6.47 -1.12 6.09
N LEU A 44 7.03 -0.29 5.19
CA LEU A 44 8.23 0.49 5.47
C LEU A 44 8.00 1.53 6.56
N THR A 45 6.85 2.20 6.56
CA THR A 45 6.47 3.13 7.62
C THR A 45 6.34 2.41 8.97
N TYR A 46 5.72 1.22 8.95
CA TYR A 46 5.58 0.35 10.11
C TYR A 46 6.93 -0.09 10.68
N LEU A 47 7.89 -0.41 9.81
CA LEU A 47 9.25 -0.79 10.16
C LEU A 47 10.06 0.38 10.70
N LYS A 48 10.00 1.55 10.06
CA LYS A 48 10.69 2.76 10.53
C LYS A 48 10.31 3.12 11.96
N ASN A 49 9.03 3.01 12.30
CA ASN A 49 8.54 3.27 13.66
C ASN A 49 9.01 2.24 14.71
N ARG A 50 9.58 1.11 14.27
CA ARG A 50 10.01 -0.01 15.11
C ARG A 50 11.51 -0.26 15.06
N TYR A 51 12.24 0.51 14.27
CA TYR A 51 13.69 0.48 14.25
C TYR A 51 14.28 1.44 15.28
N LEU A 52 15.51 1.18 15.71
CA LEU A 52 16.25 2.05 16.63
C LEU A 52 16.53 3.37 15.93
N HIS A 53 16.12 4.48 16.53
CA HIS A 53 16.38 5.80 15.98
C HIS A 53 17.55 6.46 16.70
N ALA A 54 18.61 6.83 15.95
CA ALA A 54 19.75 7.55 16.52
C ALA A 54 19.34 8.86 17.21
N ARG A 55 18.34 9.56 16.66
CA ARG A 55 17.76 10.78 17.25
C ARG A 55 17.07 10.54 18.60
N LEU A 56 16.73 9.30 18.93
CA LEU A 56 16.11 8.88 20.19
C LEU A 56 17.11 8.12 21.08
N LYS A 57 18.42 8.37 20.98
CA LYS A 57 19.45 7.65 21.76
C LYS A 57 19.39 6.12 21.56
N GLN A 58 19.10 5.68 20.33
CA GLN A 58 18.88 4.28 20.00
C GLN A 58 17.65 3.66 20.68
N GLU A 59 16.67 4.45 21.10
CA GLU A 59 15.37 3.92 21.52
C GLU A 59 14.45 3.67 20.32
N ILE A 60 13.49 2.78 20.52
CA ILE A 60 12.48 2.42 19.52
C ILE A 60 11.27 3.34 19.69
N PRO A 61 10.89 4.14 18.67
CA PRO A 61 9.78 5.08 18.77
C PRO A 61 8.47 4.40 19.24
N TYR A 62 8.19 3.21 18.72
CA TYR A 62 7.02 2.42 19.12
C TYR A 62 7.01 2.06 20.61
N VAL A 63 8.16 1.62 21.16
CA VAL A 63 8.28 1.25 22.58
C VAL A 63 8.14 2.49 23.46
N ASN A 64 8.79 3.59 23.08
CA ASN A 64 8.71 4.84 23.82
C ASN A 64 7.28 5.40 23.82
N TRP A 65 6.61 5.39 22.66
CA TRP A 65 5.25 5.91 22.53
C TRP A 65 4.19 5.02 23.21
N ARG A 66 4.24 3.71 22.99
CA ARG A 66 3.21 2.77 23.50
C ARG A 66 3.53 2.17 24.85
N LYS A 67 4.75 2.38 25.39
CA LYS A 67 5.26 1.78 26.63
C LYS A 67 5.04 0.25 26.68
N ARG A 68 5.14 -0.42 25.53
CA ARG A 68 4.93 -1.87 25.37
C ARG A 68 6.14 -2.50 24.69
N HIS A 69 6.40 -3.76 25.02
CA HIS A 69 7.49 -4.53 24.43
C HIS A 69 7.26 -4.70 22.92
N LEU A 70 8.35 -4.59 22.15
CA LEU A 70 8.31 -4.80 20.71
C LEU A 70 8.27 -6.30 20.40
N SER A 71 7.21 -6.76 19.73
CA SER A 71 7.20 -8.09 19.10
C SER A 71 7.47 -7.91 17.60
N LEU A 72 8.37 -8.70 17.04
CA LEU A 72 8.66 -8.77 15.60
C LEU A 72 8.33 -10.14 15.00
N ARG A 73 7.72 -11.05 15.78
CA ARG A 73 7.43 -12.43 15.35
C ARG A 73 6.46 -12.50 14.17
N HIS A 74 5.62 -11.50 14.01
CA HIS A 74 4.66 -11.38 12.92
C HIS A 74 5.26 -10.77 11.66
N LEU A 75 6.48 -10.24 11.71
CA LEU A 75 7.11 -9.62 10.56
C LEU A 75 7.59 -10.70 9.58
N ARG A 76 7.25 -10.52 8.31
CA ARG A 76 7.71 -11.36 7.20
C ARG A 76 8.45 -10.50 6.19
N ARG A 77 9.39 -11.11 5.46
CA ARG A 77 10.09 -10.43 4.36
C ARG A 77 9.06 -10.07 3.28
N PRO A 78 9.02 -8.84 2.78
CA PRO A 78 8.26 -8.51 1.58
C PRO A 78 8.61 -9.49 0.44
N GLY A 79 7.60 -9.97 -0.29
CA GLY A 79 7.80 -10.97 -1.35
C GLY A 79 7.88 -12.43 -0.87
N CYS A 80 7.67 -12.72 0.43
CA CYS A 80 7.59 -14.11 0.88
C CYS A 80 6.29 -14.79 0.40
N VAL A 81 6.37 -16.11 0.20
CA VAL A 81 5.20 -16.94 -0.12
C VAL A 81 4.18 -16.85 1.03
N ALA A 82 2.94 -16.46 0.71
CA ALA A 82 1.83 -16.40 1.64
C ALA A 82 0.71 -17.34 1.19
N TYR A 83 0.15 -18.10 2.13
CA TYR A 83 -1.00 -18.96 1.87
C TYR A 83 -2.27 -18.25 2.31
N VAL A 84 -3.19 -18.01 1.39
CA VAL A 84 -4.51 -17.44 1.69
C VAL A 84 -5.49 -18.57 1.95
N ASN A 85 -6.08 -18.60 3.14
CA ASN A 85 -7.15 -19.55 3.46
C ASN A 85 -8.47 -19.07 2.84
N ILE A 86 -8.82 -19.59 1.66
CA ILE A 86 -10.10 -19.28 1.00
C ILE A 86 -11.21 -20.04 1.73
N PRO A 87 -12.19 -19.35 2.37
CA PRO A 87 -13.27 -20.03 3.06
C PRO A 87 -14.10 -20.88 2.09
N LYS A 88 -14.50 -22.08 2.54
CA LYS A 88 -15.15 -23.12 1.71
C LYS A 88 -16.41 -22.66 0.97
N GLN A 89 -17.05 -21.57 1.40
CA GLN A 89 -18.22 -20.99 0.73
C GLN A 89 -17.91 -20.33 -0.62
N LYS A 90 -16.63 -20.13 -0.98
CA LYS A 90 -16.21 -19.62 -2.29
C LYS A 90 -15.44 -20.66 -3.13
N GLN A 91 -15.41 -21.92 -2.68
CA GLN A 91 -14.93 -23.05 -3.48
C GLN A 91 -16.11 -23.57 -4.30
N ASP A 92 -16.47 -22.84 -5.36
CA ASP A 92 -17.37 -23.37 -6.38
C ASP A 92 -16.71 -24.60 -7.00
N GLY A 93 -17.26 -25.76 -6.68
CA GLY A 93 -17.21 -27.00 -7.46
C GLY A 93 -15.85 -27.45 -7.97
N LYS A 94 -15.32 -28.49 -7.31
CA LYS A 94 -14.56 -29.60 -7.92
C LYS A 94 -14.50 -29.55 -9.46
N LEU A 95 -13.29 -29.37 -9.99
CA LEU A 95 -12.81 -29.93 -11.26
C LEU A 95 -13.83 -29.96 -12.41
N ASN A 96 -14.12 -28.82 -13.03
CA ASN A 96 -14.68 -28.80 -14.39
C ASN A 96 -13.64 -28.23 -15.35
N HIS A 97 -13.18 -29.12 -16.23
CA HIS A 97 -12.23 -28.88 -17.29
C HIS A 97 -12.89 -28.05 -18.41
N GLY A 98 -13.02 -26.74 -18.20
CA GLY A 98 -13.50 -25.79 -19.21
C GLY A 98 -12.48 -24.68 -19.39
N ARG A 99 -11.62 -24.81 -20.41
CA ARG A 99 -10.73 -23.73 -20.83
C ARG A 99 -11.61 -22.59 -21.36
N VAL A 100 -11.76 -21.52 -20.59
CA VAL A 100 -12.40 -20.29 -21.08
C VAL A 100 -11.29 -19.39 -21.61
N SER A 101 -11.43 -19.05 -22.88
CA SER A 101 -10.53 -18.16 -23.59
C SER A 101 -10.98 -16.71 -23.48
N TRP A 102 -10.02 -15.78 -23.47
CA TRP A 102 -10.24 -14.34 -23.38
C TRP A 102 -11.05 -13.72 -24.55
N TRP A 103 -11.34 -14.47 -25.61
CA TRP A 103 -12.15 -14.04 -26.76
C TRP A 103 -13.66 -14.35 -26.64
N ASP A 104 -14.09 -15.04 -25.58
CA ASP A 104 -15.49 -15.45 -25.41
C ASP A 104 -16.31 -14.53 -24.46
N MET A 105 -15.77 -13.41 -23.99
CA MET A 105 -16.58 -12.41 -23.29
C MET A 105 -17.34 -11.53 -24.29
N PRO A 106 -18.65 -11.30 -24.10
CA PRO A 106 -19.36 -10.26 -24.85
C PRO A 106 -18.71 -8.92 -24.50
N SER A 107 -18.37 -8.15 -25.53
CA SER A 107 -17.71 -6.84 -25.44
C SER A 107 -18.33 -6.00 -24.32
N VAL A 108 -17.50 -5.62 -23.34
CA VAL A 108 -17.88 -4.65 -22.32
C VAL A 108 -18.28 -3.36 -23.03
N PRO A 109 -19.42 -2.73 -22.70
CA PRO A 109 -19.81 -1.49 -23.36
C PRO A 109 -18.77 -0.42 -23.05
N GLU A 110 -18.23 0.14 -24.12
CA GLU A 110 -17.29 1.23 -24.15
C GLU A 110 -17.84 2.39 -23.31
N VAL A 111 -17.24 2.65 -22.15
CA VAL A 111 -17.44 3.91 -21.44
C VAL A 111 -16.73 4.97 -22.27
N THR A 112 -17.43 5.49 -23.28
CA THR A 112 -16.91 6.55 -24.12
C THR A 112 -16.65 7.80 -23.28
N GLU A 113 -15.56 8.51 -23.58
CA GLU A 113 -15.08 9.71 -22.89
C GLU A 113 -16.16 10.79 -22.70
N SER A 114 -17.20 10.77 -23.52
CA SER A 114 -18.40 11.61 -23.41
C SER A 114 -19.14 11.48 -22.07
N GLY A 115 -19.17 10.28 -21.48
CA GLY A 115 -19.82 10.02 -20.19
C GLY A 115 -19.05 10.60 -19.01
N ILE A 116 -17.72 10.54 -19.07
CA ILE A 116 -16.82 11.08 -18.05
C ILE A 116 -16.85 12.61 -18.08
N GLN A 117 -16.88 13.21 -19.27
CA GLN A 117 -17.00 14.67 -19.41
C GLN A 117 -18.36 15.24 -18.99
N ARG A 118 -19.43 14.44 -19.04
CA ARG A 118 -20.77 14.84 -18.57
C ARG A 118 -20.88 14.81 -17.05
N LEU A 119 -20.22 13.83 -16.41
CA LEU A 119 -20.16 13.74 -14.94
C LEU A 119 -19.30 14.87 -14.33
N MET A 120 -18.18 15.22 -14.97
CA MET A 120 -17.30 16.30 -14.52
C MET A 120 -17.94 17.71 -14.59
N ARG A 121 -18.89 17.94 -15.52
CA ARG A 121 -19.61 19.22 -15.65
C ARG A 121 -20.72 19.41 -14.61
N SER A 122 -21.24 18.33 -14.03
CA SER A 122 -22.31 18.38 -13.02
C SER A 122 -21.80 18.62 -11.59
N GLN A 123 -20.48 18.57 -11.36
CA GLN A 123 -19.85 18.64 -10.03
C GLN A 123 -19.08 19.95 -9.78
N LYS A 124 -19.27 20.99 -10.60
CA LYS A 124 -18.78 22.33 -10.25
C LYS A 124 -19.79 23.03 -9.33
N PRO A 125 -19.38 23.52 -8.14
CA PRO A 125 -20.25 24.31 -7.28
C PRO A 125 -20.53 25.68 -7.93
N ASN A 126 -21.78 26.13 -7.84
CA ASN A 126 -22.19 27.49 -8.19
C ASN A 126 -21.40 28.50 -7.34
N MET A 127 -20.71 29.42 -8.01
CA MET A 127 -20.40 30.76 -7.51
C MET A 127 -21.20 31.76 -8.33
#